data_AF-A0A5P1FFD8-F1
#
_entry.id   AF-A0A5P1FFD8-F1
#
_cell.length_a   1.000
_cell.length_b   1.000
_cell.length_c   1.000
_cell.angle_alpha   90.00
_cell.angle_beta   90.00
_cell.angle_gamma   90.00
#
_symmetry.space_group_name_H-M   'P 1'
#
loop_
_entity.id
_entity.type
_entity.pdbx_description
1 polymer ?
#
loop_
_entity_poly.entity_id
_entity_poly.type
_entity_poly.pdbx_seq_one_letter_code
_entity_poly.pdbx_strand_id
1 'polypeptide(L)'
;VGSRYLDHLIVERRYAEAASLCPKLLRGSASVWERWVFHFAHLRQLPVLVPYMPTENPRLTDTAYEVALVALATNPSFHKVLLSTVKCWSPTLYSALPVISAIEPQMNTSSMTDLLKEALAELYIINTQYEKALSLYADLMKPEIFDFIEKHSLHDAIHDKVVQLMILDSKKAVSLLIQHRDIIPPSEVVRQLLGAIKKCDSKYFLHFYLHSLFKVDDNAGREFHDLQVELYADYEPRMLLPFLESSEHYRLDKAYDICVKKDLPKEQAFVLGRMGNTKKALAVYINKLEDIQKAVQFVTDQHDDDLWEELIKQCLRKPEMVGMLLEHTVGNLDPLCIVSRVPNGLRIPRLRDRLVKIITDYRTETSLRHGCNDILKADCVNLLIKYFKEARRAIYLSSIEEETHRKREDSTSNNEMLRMPTARAIEVKSKTRGGARCCLCFDPFSLQNLSVIVFFCCHAYHVSCLLGGSDSIGIESSDIMHSGDDGSDEDGNSGGSRMRCVLCTTAGG
;
A
#
# COMPACT_ATOMS: atom_id res chain seq x y z
N VAL A 1 45.64 57.29 26.58
CA VAL A 1 46.86 56.45 26.46
C VAL A 1 46.62 55.25 25.55
N GLY A 2 45.57 54.44 25.78
CA GLY A 2 45.24 53.29 24.92
C GLY A 2 45.00 53.62 23.43
N SER A 3 44.31 54.72 23.13
CA SER A 3 44.09 55.17 21.73
C SER A 3 45.38 55.52 21.00
N ARG A 4 46.28 56.28 21.64
CA ARG A 4 47.60 56.65 21.08
C ARG A 4 48.50 55.43 20.84
N TYR A 5 48.37 54.38 21.64
CA TYR A 5 49.12 53.14 21.45
C TYR A 5 48.57 52.33 20.26
N LEU A 6 47.25 52.27 20.09
CA LEU A 6 46.64 51.67 18.90
C LEU A 6 47.00 52.44 17.63
N ASP A 7 47.02 53.78 17.67
CA ASP A 7 47.47 54.62 16.55
C ASP A 7 48.92 54.30 16.16
N HIS A 8 49.81 54.13 17.14
CA HIS A 8 51.21 53.76 16.90
C HIS A 8 51.34 52.38 16.24
N LEU A 9 50.60 51.37 16.72
CA LEU A 9 50.61 50.02 16.14
C LEU A 9 50.05 49.98 14.70
N ILE A 10 49.09 50.85 14.39
CA ILE A 10 48.57 51.02 13.02
C ILE A 10 49.61 51.64 12.09
N VAL A 11 50.36 52.64 12.57
CA VAL A 11 51.47 53.25 11.81
C VAL A 11 52.58 52.23 11.53
N GLU A 12 52.86 51.32 12.49
CA GLU A 12 53.80 50.21 12.33
C GLU A 12 53.27 49.04 11.47
N ARG A 13 52.04 49.12 10.95
CA ARG A 13 51.36 48.06 10.18
C ARG A 13 51.13 46.74 10.95
N ARG A 14 51.15 46.78 12.29
CA ARG A 14 50.93 45.61 13.16
C ARG A 14 49.44 45.45 13.49
N TYR A 15 48.62 45.24 12.45
CA TYR A 15 47.15 45.26 12.55
C TYR A 15 46.58 44.13 13.42
N ALA A 16 47.17 42.93 13.38
CA ALA A 16 46.70 41.80 14.20
C ALA A 16 46.95 42.01 15.70
N GLU A 17 48.09 42.58 16.05
CA GLU A 17 48.42 42.91 17.43
C GLU A 17 47.51 44.04 17.94
N ALA A 18 47.30 45.08 17.12
CA ALA A 18 46.35 46.15 17.43
C ALA A 18 44.94 45.60 17.69
N ALA A 19 44.43 44.71 16.83
CA ALA A 19 43.11 44.09 16.98
C ALA A 19 42.99 43.26 18.28
N SER A 20 44.01 42.49 18.64
CA SER A 20 44.02 41.67 19.87
C SER A 20 43.96 42.50 21.16
N LEU A 21 44.43 43.75 21.10
CA LEU A 21 44.47 44.68 22.23
C LEU A 21 43.19 45.54 22.32
N CYS A 22 42.39 45.60 21.26
CA CYS A 22 41.13 46.35 21.25
C CYS A 22 40.18 45.96 22.40
N PRO A 23 39.92 44.66 22.70
CA PRO A 23 39.09 44.28 23.86
C PRO A 23 39.59 44.83 25.20
N LYS A 24 40.91 44.86 25.41
CA LYS A 24 41.53 45.31 26.68
C LYS A 24 41.54 46.83 26.82
N LEU A 25 41.70 47.55 25.70
CA LEU A 25 41.90 49.00 25.67
C LEU A 25 40.60 49.79 25.47
N LEU A 26 39.65 49.26 24.70
CA LEU A 26 38.39 49.94 24.34
C LEU A 26 37.26 49.67 25.35
N ARG A 27 37.31 48.52 26.03
CA ARG A 27 36.39 48.13 27.12
C ARG A 27 34.92 48.39 26.75
N GLY A 28 34.12 48.93 27.67
CA GLY A 28 32.67 49.13 27.55
C GLY A 28 32.21 50.33 26.71
N SER A 29 33.09 51.03 25.99
CA SER A 29 32.70 52.25 25.27
C SER A 29 32.34 51.98 23.81
N ALA A 30 31.03 51.93 23.51
CA ALA A 30 30.51 51.67 22.15
C ALA A 30 31.04 52.68 21.11
N SER A 31 31.03 53.98 21.42
CA SER A 31 31.44 55.03 20.49
C SER A 31 32.93 54.97 20.09
N VAL A 32 33.79 54.54 21.02
CA VAL A 32 35.22 54.36 20.73
C VAL A 32 35.42 53.10 19.88
N TRP A 33 34.69 52.01 20.18
CA TRP A 33 34.69 50.82 19.33
C TRP A 33 34.28 51.13 17.90
N GLU A 34 33.18 51.85 17.69
CA GLU A 34 32.71 52.22 16.35
C GLU A 34 33.74 53.05 15.59
N ARG A 35 34.35 54.04 16.25
CA ARG A 35 35.43 54.82 15.65
C ARG A 35 36.57 53.93 15.15
N TRP A 36 36.97 52.93 15.92
CA TRP A 36 38.02 51.98 15.51
C TRP A 36 37.53 51.03 14.42
N VAL A 37 36.29 50.54 14.47
CA VAL A 37 35.71 49.71 13.40
C VAL A 37 35.76 50.45 12.06
N PHE A 38 35.29 51.70 12.02
CA PHE A 38 35.38 52.51 10.80
C PHE A 38 36.84 52.81 10.43
N HIS A 39 37.73 53.07 11.39
CA HIS A 39 39.13 53.32 11.09
C HIS A 39 39.83 52.09 10.46
N PHE A 40 39.62 50.89 11.00
CA PHE A 40 40.10 49.64 10.41
C PHE A 40 39.44 49.33 9.05
N ALA A 41 38.19 49.77 8.83
CA ALA A 41 37.51 49.70 7.53
C ALA A 41 38.23 50.54 6.47
N HIS A 42 38.57 51.80 6.78
CA HIS A 42 39.31 52.69 5.86
C HIS A 42 40.68 52.11 5.48
N LEU A 43 41.30 51.36 6.38
CA LEU A 43 42.59 50.70 6.17
C LEU A 43 42.49 49.35 5.43
N ARG A 44 41.27 48.88 5.11
CA ARG A 44 40.99 47.54 4.55
C ARG A 44 41.48 46.37 5.40
N GLN A 45 41.69 46.59 6.70
CA GLN A 45 42.17 45.58 7.66
C GLN A 45 41.10 45.17 8.68
N LEU A 46 39.85 45.57 8.45
CA LEU A 46 38.70 45.21 9.28
C LEU A 46 38.52 43.69 9.51
N PRO A 47 38.80 42.79 8.55
CA PRO A 47 38.71 41.34 8.76
C PRO A 47 39.45 40.81 10.00
N VAL A 48 40.55 41.46 10.38
CA VAL A 48 41.40 41.06 11.51
C VAL A 48 40.77 41.46 12.86
N LEU A 49 39.92 42.49 12.87
CA LEU A 49 39.24 42.99 14.06
C LEU A 49 37.95 42.22 14.36
N VAL A 50 37.27 41.67 13.34
CA VAL A 50 35.94 41.03 13.48
C VAL A 50 35.86 39.98 14.59
N PRO A 51 36.83 39.06 14.77
CA PRO A 51 36.78 38.05 15.84
C PRO A 51 36.77 38.63 17.26
N TYR A 52 37.20 39.88 17.41
CA TYR A 52 37.31 40.57 18.70
C TYR A 52 36.19 41.59 18.95
N MET A 53 35.27 41.77 18.00
CA MET A 53 34.17 42.72 18.15
C MET A 53 33.20 42.28 19.26
N PRO A 54 32.76 43.21 20.13
CA PRO A 54 31.83 42.87 21.19
C PRO A 54 30.41 42.63 20.63
N THR A 55 29.70 41.65 21.18
CA THR A 55 28.31 41.31 20.78
C THR A 55 27.26 41.76 21.81
N GLU A 56 27.64 41.98 23.07
CA GLU A 56 26.71 42.34 24.15
C GLU A 56 27.13 43.61 24.90
N ASN A 57 28.29 43.60 25.55
CA ASN A 57 28.76 44.69 26.40
C ASN A 57 30.13 45.22 25.90
N PRO A 58 30.17 46.28 25.06
CA PRO A 58 29.06 47.08 24.54
C PRO A 58 28.48 46.54 23.22
N ARG A 59 27.17 46.69 23.02
CA ARG A 59 26.54 46.47 21.71
C ARG A 59 26.78 47.70 20.83
N LEU A 60 27.27 47.48 19.62
CA LEU A 60 27.52 48.54 18.64
C LEU A 60 26.26 48.80 17.80
N THR A 61 26.28 49.87 17.02
CA THR A 61 25.25 50.11 16.00
C THR A 61 25.28 49.03 14.92
N ASP A 62 24.11 48.73 14.36
CA ASP A 62 23.92 47.73 13.30
C ASP A 62 24.88 47.98 12.12
N THR A 63 25.10 49.24 11.75
CA THR A 63 26.03 49.64 10.67
C THR A 63 27.48 49.19 10.90
N ALA A 64 27.95 49.13 12.16
CA ALA A 64 29.30 48.69 12.48
C ALA A 64 29.49 47.18 12.19
N TYR A 65 28.47 46.38 12.50
CA TYR A 65 28.46 44.94 12.20
C TYR A 65 28.26 44.68 10.70
N GLU A 66 27.39 45.44 10.02
CA GLU A 66 27.17 45.34 8.58
C GLU A 66 28.45 45.61 7.79
N VAL A 67 29.18 46.70 8.11
CA VAL A 67 30.45 47.03 7.45
C VAL A 67 31.51 45.96 7.70
N ALA A 68 31.53 45.35 8.89
CA ALA A 68 32.40 44.23 9.20
C ALA A 68 32.12 43.00 8.33
N LEU A 69 30.85 42.62 8.17
CA LEU A 69 30.44 41.50 7.33
C LEU A 69 30.72 41.75 5.84
N VAL A 70 30.45 42.97 5.34
CA VAL A 70 30.75 43.35 3.95
C VAL A 70 32.26 43.33 3.66
N ALA A 71 33.08 43.79 4.61
CA ALA A 71 34.54 43.74 4.47
C ALA A 71 35.08 42.30 4.41
N LEU A 72 34.48 41.37 5.16
CA LEU A 72 34.82 39.95 5.10
C LEU A 72 34.38 39.29 3.78
N ALA A 73 33.26 39.72 3.21
CA ALA A 73 32.74 39.20 1.95
C ALA A 73 33.51 39.68 0.70
N THR A 74 34.31 40.74 0.81
CA THR A 74 35.05 41.30 -0.34
C THR A 74 36.27 40.44 -0.73
N ASN A 75 36.80 39.64 0.20
CA ASN A 75 38.07 38.95 0.05
C ASN A 75 37.90 37.42 0.25
N PRO A 76 38.22 36.58 -0.77
CA PRO A 76 38.04 35.13 -0.71
C PRO A 76 38.70 34.42 0.48
N SER A 77 39.85 34.94 0.94
CA SER A 77 40.59 34.38 2.08
C SER A 77 39.81 34.41 3.40
N PHE A 78 38.84 35.32 3.53
CA PHE A 78 38.08 35.54 4.76
C PHE A 78 36.66 34.94 4.73
N HIS A 79 36.26 34.26 3.66
CA HIS A 79 34.91 33.66 3.56
C HIS A 79 34.63 32.61 4.65
N LYS A 80 35.67 31.89 5.11
CA LYS A 80 35.54 30.98 6.26
C LYS A 80 35.24 31.74 7.55
N VAL A 81 35.89 32.88 7.75
CA VAL A 81 35.66 33.75 8.91
C VAL A 81 34.26 34.33 8.84
N LEU A 82 33.84 34.84 7.67
CA LEU A 82 32.47 35.31 7.43
C LEU A 82 31.42 34.27 7.84
N LEU A 83 31.53 33.04 7.35
CA LEU A 83 30.59 31.97 7.68
C LEU A 83 30.54 31.69 9.19
N SER A 84 31.70 31.62 9.84
CA SER A 84 31.75 31.43 11.30
C SER A 84 31.13 32.60 12.06
N THR A 85 31.36 33.84 11.60
CA THR A 85 30.82 35.05 12.21
C THR A 85 29.30 35.11 12.05
N VAL A 86 28.77 34.82 10.87
CA VAL A 86 27.31 34.79 10.62
C VAL A 86 26.61 33.75 11.48
N LYS A 87 27.22 32.56 11.67
CA LYS A 87 26.67 31.50 12.55
C LYS A 87 26.78 31.83 14.05
N CYS A 88 27.79 32.59 14.46
CA CYS A 88 28.02 32.94 15.87
C CYS A 88 27.29 34.21 16.33
N TRP A 89 27.13 35.20 15.45
CA TRP A 89 26.47 36.46 15.81
C TRP A 89 24.95 36.29 15.85
N SER A 90 24.32 36.87 16.87
CA SER A 90 22.86 36.90 16.93
C SER A 90 22.31 37.70 15.74
N PRO A 91 21.26 37.20 15.05
CA PRO A 91 20.58 37.92 13.97
C PRO A 91 20.00 39.28 14.39
N THR A 92 19.86 39.52 15.68
CA THR A 92 19.39 40.81 16.22
C THR A 92 20.43 41.92 16.19
N LEU A 93 21.70 41.61 15.89
CA LEU A 93 22.82 42.58 15.94
C LEU A 93 23.00 43.39 14.64
N TYR A 94 22.43 42.95 13.52
CA TYR A 94 22.62 43.59 12.23
C TYR A 94 21.42 43.37 11.31
N SER A 95 21.23 44.26 10.33
CA SER A 95 20.30 43.99 9.23
C SER A 95 20.99 43.15 8.16
N ALA A 96 20.35 42.06 7.73
CA ALA A 96 20.92 41.18 6.71
C ALA A 96 20.88 41.80 5.29
N LEU A 97 19.91 42.68 5.00
CA LEU A 97 19.68 43.25 3.66
C LEU A 97 20.89 44.01 3.07
N PRO A 98 21.59 44.90 3.81
CA PRO A 98 22.77 45.59 3.29
C PRO A 98 23.91 44.62 2.95
N VAL A 99 24.09 43.59 3.77
CA VAL A 99 25.13 42.57 3.57
C VAL A 99 24.80 41.72 2.34
N ILE A 100 23.53 41.28 2.20
CA ILE A 100 23.06 40.54 1.02
C ILE A 100 23.27 41.37 -0.25
N SER A 101 22.90 42.65 -0.24
CA SER A 101 23.02 43.55 -1.41
C SER A 101 24.48 43.75 -1.85
N ALA A 102 25.45 43.61 -0.94
CA ALA A 102 26.87 43.67 -1.25
C ALA A 102 27.44 42.35 -1.79
N ILE A 103 26.81 41.21 -1.46
CA ILE A 103 27.25 39.87 -1.86
C ILE A 103 26.57 39.41 -3.16
N GLU A 104 25.28 39.71 -3.38
CA GLU A 104 24.52 39.34 -4.58
C GLU A 104 25.25 39.64 -5.90
N PRO A 105 25.87 40.82 -6.10
CA PRO A 105 26.61 41.12 -7.33
C PRO A 105 27.81 40.20 -7.60
N GLN A 106 28.37 39.59 -6.54
CA GLN A 106 29.53 38.71 -6.62
C GLN A 106 29.16 37.27 -7.01
N MET A 107 27.87 36.95 -7.10
CA MET A 107 27.39 35.60 -7.44
C MET A 107 27.80 35.15 -8.86
N ASN A 108 27.95 36.10 -9.79
CA ASN A 108 28.32 35.83 -11.18
C ASN A 108 29.82 35.98 -11.46
N THR A 109 30.61 36.31 -10.44
CA THR A 109 32.06 36.52 -10.58
C THR A 109 32.85 35.31 -10.08
N SER A 110 34.08 35.14 -10.57
CA SER A 110 34.99 34.07 -10.14
C SER A 110 35.40 34.12 -8.66
N SER A 111 34.99 35.15 -7.92
CA SER A 111 35.17 35.29 -6.48
C SER A 111 34.16 34.48 -5.66
N MET A 112 33.10 33.94 -6.26
CA MET A 112 32.09 33.18 -5.55
C MET A 112 32.61 31.80 -5.13
N THR A 113 32.97 31.64 -3.86
CA THR A 113 33.35 30.35 -3.30
C THR A 113 32.15 29.66 -2.64
N ASP A 114 32.22 28.34 -2.46
CA ASP A 114 31.16 27.57 -1.78
C ASP A 114 30.90 28.07 -0.35
N LEU A 115 31.94 28.56 0.33
CA LEU A 115 31.81 29.17 1.66
C LEU A 115 31.04 30.50 1.64
N LEU A 116 31.18 31.29 0.57
CA LEU A 116 30.42 32.54 0.41
C LEU A 116 28.96 32.25 0.07
N LYS A 117 28.69 31.22 -0.76
CA LYS A 117 27.33 30.73 -1.00
C LYS A 117 26.66 30.25 0.28
N GLU A 118 27.40 29.52 1.13
CA GLU A 118 26.88 29.06 2.42
C GLU A 118 26.59 30.24 3.35
N ALA A 119 27.50 31.21 3.45
CA ALA A 119 27.27 32.42 4.24
C ALA A 119 26.08 33.25 3.73
N LEU A 120 25.92 33.36 2.40
CA LEU A 120 24.78 34.04 1.78
C LEU A 120 23.45 33.30 2.05
N ALA A 121 23.45 31.97 2.01
CA ALA A 121 22.27 31.17 2.35
C ALA A 121 21.84 31.39 3.80
N GLU A 122 22.78 31.41 4.75
CA GLU A 122 22.50 31.73 6.16
C GLU A 122 21.93 33.15 6.33
N LEU A 123 22.46 34.14 5.59
CA LEU A 123 21.92 35.50 5.58
C LEU A 123 20.50 35.55 5.01
N TYR A 124 20.18 34.76 3.98
CA TYR A 124 18.82 34.66 3.46
C TYR A 124 17.84 34.01 4.45
N ILE A 125 18.30 33.03 5.25
CA ILE A 125 17.50 32.43 6.33
C ILE A 125 17.16 33.47 7.38
N ILE A 126 18.15 34.29 7.79
CA ILE A 126 17.95 35.39 8.73
C ILE A 126 16.95 36.41 8.19
N ASN A 127 17.02 36.71 6.89
CA ASN A 127 16.12 37.64 6.22
C ASN A 127 14.79 37.01 5.77
N THR A 128 14.45 35.81 6.27
CA THR A 128 13.24 35.04 5.95
C THR A 128 12.99 34.76 4.46
N GLN A 129 14.03 34.85 3.62
CA GLN A 129 13.99 34.56 2.19
C GLN A 129 14.39 33.11 1.92
N TYR A 130 13.56 32.16 2.35
CA TYR A 130 13.93 30.75 2.35
C TYR A 130 14.06 30.11 0.96
N GLU A 131 13.34 30.59 -0.05
CA GLU A 131 13.44 30.09 -1.44
C GLU A 131 14.83 30.32 -2.04
N LYS A 132 15.38 31.53 -1.85
CA LYS A 132 16.73 31.87 -2.30
C LYS A 132 17.78 31.07 -1.53
N ALA A 133 17.59 30.90 -0.21
CA ALA A 133 18.46 30.05 0.60
C ALA A 133 18.47 28.58 0.09
N LEU A 134 17.28 28.04 -0.22
CA LEU A 134 17.13 26.69 -0.77
C LEU A 134 17.88 26.53 -2.08
N SER A 135 17.79 27.51 -2.98
CA SER A 135 18.49 27.47 -4.27
C SER A 135 20.02 27.35 -4.10
N LEU A 136 20.58 28.08 -3.13
CA LEU A 136 22.01 28.03 -2.81
C LEU A 136 22.40 26.72 -2.12
N TYR A 137 21.58 26.20 -1.21
CA TYR A 137 21.82 24.89 -0.59
C TYR A 137 21.74 23.74 -1.58
N ALA A 138 20.83 23.80 -2.55
CA ALA A 138 20.72 22.82 -3.62
C ALA A 138 21.97 22.83 -4.51
N ASP A 139 22.49 24.02 -4.83
CA ASP A 139 23.71 24.16 -5.63
C ASP A 139 24.96 23.71 -4.84
N LEU A 140 24.96 23.89 -3.51
CA LEU A 140 26.03 23.44 -2.61
C LEU A 140 25.97 21.95 -2.28
N MET A 141 24.91 21.26 -2.69
CA MET A 141 24.74 19.83 -2.45
C MET A 141 24.86 19.45 -0.97
N LYS A 142 24.19 20.19 -0.08
CA LYS A 142 24.17 19.91 1.36
C LYS A 142 23.04 18.91 1.71
N PRO A 143 23.31 17.84 2.48
CA PRO A 143 22.29 16.84 2.83
C PRO A 143 21.20 17.39 3.77
N GLU A 144 21.47 18.46 4.51
CA GLU A 144 20.51 19.12 5.42
C GLU A 144 19.35 19.81 4.68
N ILE A 145 19.40 19.85 3.34
CA ILE A 145 18.37 20.49 2.52
C ILE A 145 16.99 19.84 2.71
N PHE A 146 16.92 18.53 2.93
CA PHE A 146 15.65 17.82 3.12
C PHE A 146 14.95 18.27 4.40
N ASP A 147 15.69 18.33 5.51
CA ASP A 147 15.16 18.80 6.79
C ASP A 147 14.76 20.28 6.71
N PHE A 148 15.50 21.08 5.93
CA PHE A 148 15.19 22.49 5.68
C PHE A 148 13.89 22.67 4.89
N ILE A 149 13.67 21.86 3.85
CA ILE A 149 12.44 21.85 3.05
C ILE A 149 11.24 21.53 3.93
N GLU A 150 11.32 20.46 4.73
CA GLU A 150 10.22 20.04 5.60
C GLU A 150 9.89 21.10 6.66
N LYS A 151 10.92 21.70 7.27
CA LYS A 151 10.75 22.73 8.30
C LYS A 151 10.08 24.01 7.81
N HIS A 152 10.36 24.40 6.57
CA HIS A 152 9.86 25.65 5.98
C HIS A 152 8.75 25.45 4.93
N SER A 153 8.31 24.21 4.71
CA SER A 153 7.26 23.83 3.75
C SER A 153 7.49 24.36 2.32
N LEU A 154 8.75 24.36 1.86
CA LEU A 154 9.17 24.95 0.58
C LEU A 154 9.02 23.98 -0.60
N HIS A 155 7.87 23.32 -0.71
CA HIS A 155 7.66 22.27 -1.70
C HIS A 155 7.57 22.83 -3.14
N ASP A 156 7.03 24.03 -3.31
CA ASP A 156 6.91 24.69 -4.62
C ASP A 156 8.29 25.04 -5.22
N ALA A 157 9.23 25.47 -4.37
CA ALA A 157 10.56 25.89 -4.78
C ALA A 157 11.48 24.73 -5.21
N ILE A 158 11.05 23.48 -4.98
CA ILE A 158 11.78 22.27 -5.36
C ILE A 158 11.58 21.93 -6.83
N HIS A 159 10.53 22.47 -7.45
CA HIS A 159 10.13 22.13 -8.82
C HIS A 159 11.34 22.09 -9.75
N ASP A 160 12.18 23.12 -9.79
CA ASP A 160 13.31 23.20 -10.73
C ASP A 160 14.61 22.51 -10.27
N LYS A 161 14.59 21.85 -9.10
CA LYS A 161 15.77 21.28 -8.43
C LYS A 161 15.69 19.77 -8.18
N VAL A 162 14.74 19.08 -8.83
CA VAL A 162 14.50 17.63 -8.66
C VAL A 162 15.76 16.81 -8.93
N VAL A 163 16.50 17.13 -9.99
CA VAL A 163 17.70 16.39 -10.38
C VAL A 163 18.80 16.50 -9.31
N GLN A 164 19.00 17.70 -8.75
CA GLN A 164 19.97 17.95 -7.70
C GLN A 164 19.62 17.17 -6.43
N LEU A 165 18.35 17.16 -6.03
CA LEU A 165 17.89 16.38 -4.87
C LEU A 165 18.06 14.87 -5.08
N MET A 166 17.79 14.36 -6.28
CA MET A 166 17.97 12.94 -6.60
C MET A 166 19.44 12.51 -6.56
N ILE A 167 20.36 13.40 -6.95
CA ILE A 167 21.81 13.16 -6.85
C ILE A 167 22.26 13.15 -5.39
N LEU A 168 21.66 13.99 -4.54
CA LEU A 168 21.99 14.06 -3.12
C LEU A 168 21.59 12.81 -2.34
N ASP A 169 20.29 12.50 -2.36
CA ASP A 169 19.75 11.32 -1.72
C ASP A 169 18.49 10.89 -2.45
N SER A 170 18.63 9.88 -3.30
CA SER A 170 17.53 9.38 -4.10
C SER A 170 16.39 8.82 -3.25
N LYS A 171 16.65 8.29 -2.05
CA LYS A 171 15.60 7.70 -1.20
C LYS A 171 14.75 8.79 -0.55
N LYS A 172 15.39 9.78 0.06
CA LYS A 172 14.68 10.92 0.67
C LYS A 172 13.98 11.77 -0.39
N ALA A 173 14.65 12.04 -1.51
CA ALA A 173 14.06 12.79 -2.62
C ALA A 173 12.80 12.12 -3.16
N VAL A 174 12.84 10.81 -3.44
CA VAL A 174 11.66 10.08 -3.93
C VAL A 174 10.53 10.07 -2.90
N SER A 175 10.84 9.87 -1.62
CA SER A 175 9.82 9.94 -0.55
C SER A 175 9.13 11.30 -0.53
N LEU A 176 9.90 12.39 -0.63
CA LEU A 176 9.39 13.75 -0.64
C LEU A 176 8.50 14.03 -1.87
N LEU A 177 8.96 13.63 -3.05
CA LEU A 177 8.20 13.80 -4.31
C LEU A 177 6.91 12.97 -4.32
N ILE A 178 6.90 11.80 -3.67
CA ILE A 178 5.72 10.95 -3.54
C ILE A 178 4.72 11.50 -2.53
N GLN A 179 5.17 12.16 -1.47
CA GLN A 179 4.28 12.77 -0.47
C GLN A 179 3.60 14.04 -1.02
N HIS A 180 4.29 14.80 -1.88
CA HIS A 180 3.82 16.08 -2.41
C HIS A 180 3.45 16.02 -3.90
N ARG A 181 2.72 14.98 -4.31
CA ARG A 181 2.29 14.76 -5.71
C ARG A 181 1.43 15.87 -6.29
N ASP A 182 0.64 16.54 -5.43
CA ASP A 182 -0.26 17.62 -5.84
C ASP A 182 0.51 18.89 -6.25
N ILE A 183 1.70 19.07 -5.66
CA ILE A 183 2.57 20.22 -5.89
C ILE A 183 3.51 19.95 -7.06
N ILE A 184 4.10 18.75 -7.09
CA ILE A 184 5.03 18.34 -8.15
C ILE A 184 4.46 17.10 -8.86
N PRO A 185 3.80 17.28 -10.01
CA PRO A 185 3.20 16.16 -10.72
C PRO A 185 4.28 15.21 -11.27
N PRO A 186 4.00 13.89 -11.37
CA PRO A 186 4.95 12.92 -11.90
C PRO A 186 5.46 13.26 -13.31
N SER A 187 4.63 13.90 -14.14
CA SER A 187 5.01 14.32 -15.49
C SER A 187 6.17 15.31 -15.51
N GLU A 188 6.20 16.21 -14.54
CA GLU A 188 7.26 17.19 -14.41
C GLU A 188 8.58 16.57 -13.93
N VAL A 189 8.50 15.71 -12.90
CA VAL A 189 9.64 14.96 -12.38
C VAL A 189 10.30 14.17 -13.51
N VAL A 190 9.49 13.43 -14.28
CA VAL A 190 9.97 12.65 -15.42
C VAL A 190 10.58 13.55 -16.48
N ARG A 191 9.95 14.67 -16.84
CA ARG A 191 10.47 15.63 -17.82
C ARG A 191 11.86 16.14 -17.45
N GLN A 192 12.08 16.47 -16.18
CA GLN A 192 13.38 16.97 -15.71
C GLN A 192 14.44 15.88 -15.67
N LEU A 193 14.10 14.68 -15.20
CA LEU A 193 15.01 13.53 -15.19
C LEU A 193 15.39 13.09 -16.61
N LEU A 194 14.44 13.16 -17.56
CA LEU A 194 14.69 12.93 -19.00
C LEU A 194 15.60 14.01 -19.60
N GLY A 195 15.36 15.29 -19.28
CA GLY A 195 16.22 16.39 -19.73
C GLY A 195 17.68 16.26 -19.24
N ALA A 196 17.87 15.65 -18.07
CA ALA A 196 19.18 15.44 -17.45
C ALA A 196 19.91 14.14 -17.87
N ILE A 197 19.35 13.33 -18.78
CA ILE A 197 19.93 12.05 -19.23
C ILE A 197 21.39 12.15 -19.68
N LYS A 198 21.82 13.30 -20.19
CA LYS A 198 23.18 13.47 -20.70
C LYS A 198 24.25 13.64 -19.63
N LYS A 199 23.90 13.90 -18.37
CA LYS A 199 24.86 14.29 -17.32
C LYS A 199 25.08 13.25 -16.21
N CYS A 200 24.09 12.39 -15.92
CA CYS A 200 24.14 11.44 -14.81
C CYS A 200 23.38 10.15 -15.14
N ASP A 201 23.43 9.16 -14.22
CA ASP A 201 22.57 7.95 -14.20
C ASP A 201 21.08 8.28 -13.98
N SER A 202 20.56 9.30 -14.67
CA SER A 202 19.18 9.77 -14.49
C SER A 202 18.16 8.73 -14.93
N LYS A 203 18.54 7.80 -15.81
CA LYS A 203 17.73 6.62 -16.15
C LYS A 203 17.50 5.71 -14.94
N TYR A 204 18.52 5.51 -14.10
CA TYR A 204 18.38 4.75 -12.85
C TYR A 204 17.50 5.52 -11.84
N PHE A 205 17.71 6.83 -11.70
CA PHE A 205 16.86 7.67 -10.84
C PHE A 205 15.40 7.68 -11.28
N LEU A 206 15.17 7.71 -12.59
CA LEU A 206 13.84 7.61 -13.18
C LEU A 206 13.18 6.26 -12.89
N HIS A 207 13.93 5.17 -13.06
CA HIS A 207 13.47 3.84 -12.69
C HIS A 207 13.09 3.76 -11.20
N PHE A 208 13.96 4.24 -10.33
CA PHE A 208 13.75 4.22 -8.88
C PHE A 208 12.54 5.07 -8.44
N TYR A 209 12.37 6.26 -9.02
CA TYR A 209 11.21 7.12 -8.78
C TYR A 209 9.91 6.44 -9.22
N LEU A 210 9.84 5.98 -10.47
CA LEU A 210 8.61 5.40 -11.01
C LEU A 210 8.27 4.04 -10.37
N HIS A 211 9.26 3.23 -10.00
CA HIS A 211 9.05 2.00 -9.23
C HIS A 211 8.43 2.31 -7.86
N SER A 212 8.94 3.33 -7.18
CA SER A 212 8.43 3.75 -5.88
C SER A 212 7.05 4.39 -6.01
N LEU A 213 6.80 5.11 -7.10
CA LEU A 213 5.49 5.67 -7.44
C LEU A 213 4.46 4.55 -7.61
N PHE A 214 4.80 3.53 -8.39
CA PHE A 214 3.97 2.35 -8.65
C PHE A 214 3.63 1.60 -7.36
N LYS A 215 4.59 1.41 -6.44
CA LYS A 215 4.35 0.76 -5.14
C LYS A 215 3.30 1.45 -4.27
N VAL A 216 3.14 2.76 -4.42
CA VAL A 216 2.19 3.55 -3.62
C VAL A 216 0.88 3.71 -4.37
N ASP A 217 0.91 3.84 -5.70
CA ASP A 217 -0.27 3.92 -6.55
C ASP A 217 0.04 3.40 -7.96
N ASP A 218 -0.57 2.27 -8.30
CA ASP A 218 -0.48 1.62 -9.61
C ASP A 218 -0.90 2.54 -10.77
N ASN A 219 -1.71 3.57 -10.49
CA ASN A 219 -2.29 4.46 -11.49
C ASN A 219 -1.65 5.86 -11.52
N ALA A 220 -0.74 6.20 -10.62
CA ALA A 220 -0.12 7.52 -10.63
C ALA A 220 0.84 7.73 -11.82
N GLY A 221 1.35 6.63 -12.38
CA GLY A 221 2.35 6.63 -13.47
C GLY A 221 1.84 6.18 -14.83
N ARG A 222 0.51 6.18 -15.08
CA ARG A 222 -0.10 5.56 -16.29
C ARG A 222 0.58 5.94 -17.61
N GLU A 223 0.89 7.21 -17.79
CA GLU A 223 1.51 7.74 -19.01
C GLU A 223 2.94 7.24 -19.22
N PHE A 224 3.60 6.83 -18.14
CA PHE A 224 5.00 6.42 -18.12
C PHE A 224 5.17 4.90 -18.08
N HIS A 225 4.10 4.10 -18.09
CA HIS A 225 4.19 2.64 -18.05
C HIS A 225 4.94 2.06 -19.26
N ASP A 226 4.80 2.65 -20.45
CA ASP A 226 5.61 2.30 -21.63
C ASP A 226 7.13 2.44 -21.35
N LEU A 227 7.50 3.55 -20.71
CA LEU A 227 8.89 3.84 -20.36
C LEU A 227 9.37 2.97 -19.19
N GLN A 228 8.47 2.69 -18.25
CA GLN A 228 8.73 1.81 -17.11
C GLN A 228 9.14 0.41 -17.55
N VAL A 229 8.51 -0.14 -18.60
CA VAL A 229 8.87 -1.46 -19.16
C VAL A 229 10.31 -1.46 -19.68
N GLU A 230 10.71 -0.41 -20.40
CA GLU A 230 12.11 -0.27 -20.88
C GLU A 230 13.08 -0.20 -19.70
N LEU A 231 12.75 0.59 -18.68
CA LEU A 231 13.58 0.76 -17.49
C LEU A 231 13.69 -0.51 -16.63
N TYR A 232 12.60 -1.26 -16.45
CA TYR A 232 12.65 -2.56 -15.78
C TYR A 232 13.50 -3.57 -16.55
N ALA A 233 13.38 -3.59 -17.87
CA ALA A 233 14.18 -4.49 -18.71
C ALA A 233 15.69 -4.15 -18.66
N ASP A 234 16.05 -2.89 -18.39
CA ASP A 234 17.43 -2.44 -18.24
C ASP A 234 18.01 -2.66 -16.83
N TYR A 235 17.27 -2.31 -15.77
CA TYR A 235 17.79 -2.26 -14.40
C TYR A 235 17.32 -3.39 -13.49
N GLU A 236 16.05 -3.81 -13.60
CA GLU A 236 15.47 -4.80 -12.69
C GLU A 236 14.50 -5.76 -13.40
N PRO A 237 15.01 -6.71 -14.23
CA PRO A 237 14.16 -7.60 -15.02
C PRO A 237 13.24 -8.49 -14.17
N ARG A 238 13.62 -8.76 -12.92
CA ARG A 238 12.84 -9.63 -12.00
C ARG A 238 11.49 -9.03 -11.63
N MET A 239 11.40 -7.70 -11.60
CA MET A 239 10.17 -6.98 -11.25
C MET A 239 9.30 -6.68 -12.48
N LEU A 240 9.77 -7.03 -13.68
CA LEU A 240 9.03 -6.80 -14.91
C LEU A 240 7.76 -7.66 -14.98
N LEU A 241 7.81 -8.96 -14.63
CA LEU A 241 6.62 -9.82 -14.60
C LEU A 241 5.52 -9.30 -13.66
N PRO A 242 5.79 -9.05 -12.36
CA PRO A 242 4.80 -8.48 -11.46
C PRO A 242 4.21 -7.17 -11.98
N PHE A 243 5.05 -6.31 -12.57
CA PHE A 243 4.59 -5.05 -13.14
C PHE A 243 3.66 -5.26 -14.35
N LEU A 244 3.99 -6.18 -15.26
CA LEU A 244 3.16 -6.50 -16.43
C LEU A 244 1.83 -7.14 -16.03
N GLU A 245 1.80 -7.89 -14.93
CA GLU A 245 0.59 -8.51 -14.37
C GLU A 245 -0.36 -7.46 -13.80
N SER A 246 0.16 -6.55 -12.97
CA SER A 246 -0.61 -5.51 -12.27
C SER A 246 -1.00 -4.33 -13.17
N SER A 247 -0.18 -3.98 -14.14
CA SER A 247 -0.42 -2.82 -15.02
C SER A 247 -1.22 -3.19 -16.27
N GLU A 248 -2.09 -2.29 -16.72
CA GLU A 248 -2.88 -2.45 -17.96
C GLU A 248 -2.60 -1.35 -19.00
N HIS A 249 -1.77 -0.36 -18.68
CA HIS A 249 -1.65 0.87 -19.47
C HIS A 249 -0.42 0.95 -20.38
N TYR A 250 0.26 -0.17 -20.62
CA TYR A 250 1.42 -0.23 -21.51
C TYR A 250 1.05 -0.81 -22.88
N ARG A 251 1.82 -0.42 -23.91
CA ARG A 251 1.69 -0.96 -25.26
C ARG A 251 2.32 -2.33 -25.37
N LEU A 252 1.49 -3.35 -25.58
CA LEU A 252 1.90 -4.75 -25.73
C LEU A 252 2.96 -4.96 -26.83
N ASP A 253 2.82 -4.31 -27.99
CA ASP A 253 3.79 -4.45 -29.10
C ASP A 253 5.20 -3.99 -28.70
N LYS A 254 5.30 -2.81 -28.06
CA LYS A 254 6.58 -2.25 -27.62
C LYS A 254 7.18 -3.10 -26.51
N ALA A 255 6.35 -3.53 -25.55
CA ALA A 255 6.79 -4.39 -24.46
C ALA A 255 7.35 -5.71 -25.00
N TYR A 256 6.71 -6.30 -26.01
CA TYR A 256 7.19 -7.50 -26.68
C TYR A 256 8.56 -7.27 -27.35
N ASP A 257 8.70 -6.20 -28.14
CA ASP A 257 9.97 -5.88 -28.80
C ASP A 257 11.13 -5.70 -27.80
N ILE A 258 10.88 -5.06 -26.66
CA ILE A 258 11.86 -4.90 -25.59
C ILE A 258 12.23 -6.25 -24.99
N CYS A 259 11.24 -7.08 -24.66
CA CYS A 259 11.48 -8.39 -24.09
C CYS A 259 12.23 -9.32 -25.06
N VAL A 260 11.99 -9.22 -26.37
CA VAL A 260 12.74 -9.95 -27.41
C VAL A 260 14.18 -9.46 -27.49
N LYS A 261 14.42 -8.14 -27.51
CA LYS A 261 15.78 -7.56 -27.57
C LYS A 261 16.63 -7.93 -26.35
N LYS A 262 16.02 -8.04 -25.18
CA LYS A 262 16.70 -8.36 -23.90
C LYS A 262 16.71 -9.85 -23.56
N ASP A 263 16.16 -10.69 -24.45
CA ASP A 263 15.98 -12.13 -24.27
C ASP A 263 15.37 -12.52 -22.91
N LEU A 264 14.20 -11.94 -22.63
CA LEU A 264 13.38 -12.19 -21.44
C LEU A 264 12.21 -13.14 -21.77
N PRO A 265 12.40 -14.47 -21.74
CA PRO A 265 11.44 -15.42 -22.29
C PRO A 265 10.15 -15.57 -21.47
N LYS A 266 10.17 -15.35 -20.14
CA LYS A 266 8.97 -15.46 -19.29
C LYS A 266 8.01 -14.32 -19.58
N GLU A 267 8.56 -13.12 -19.65
CA GLU A 267 7.90 -11.86 -19.95
C GLU A 267 7.39 -11.86 -21.39
N GLN A 268 8.20 -12.34 -22.35
CA GLN A 268 7.77 -12.55 -23.74
C GLN A 268 6.51 -13.42 -23.83
N ALA A 269 6.50 -14.57 -23.13
CA ALA A 269 5.37 -15.49 -23.18
C ALA A 269 4.11 -14.89 -22.55
N PHE A 270 4.26 -14.16 -21.44
CA PHE A 270 3.16 -13.44 -20.79
C PHE A 270 2.54 -12.37 -21.70
N VAL A 271 3.38 -11.51 -22.30
CA VAL A 271 2.91 -10.45 -23.21
C VAL A 271 2.23 -11.06 -24.45
N LEU A 272 2.79 -12.12 -25.04
CA LEU A 272 2.17 -12.81 -26.17
C LEU A 272 0.80 -13.41 -25.82
N GLY A 273 0.65 -13.93 -24.59
CA GLY A 273 -0.63 -14.40 -24.08
C GLY A 273 -1.67 -13.28 -24.02
N ARG A 274 -1.31 -12.12 -23.44
CA ARG A 274 -2.18 -10.93 -23.39
C ARG A 274 -2.49 -10.35 -24.78
N MET A 275 -1.59 -10.48 -25.76
CA MET A 275 -1.83 -10.11 -27.15
C MET A 275 -2.79 -11.06 -27.89
N GLY A 276 -3.19 -12.18 -27.28
CA GLY A 276 -3.98 -13.22 -27.93
C GLY A 276 -3.18 -14.11 -28.89
N ASN A 277 -1.85 -14.01 -28.91
CA ASN A 277 -1.00 -14.84 -29.75
C ASN A 277 -0.58 -16.12 -29.01
N THR A 278 -1.58 -16.90 -28.59
CA THR A 278 -1.46 -18.06 -27.70
C THR A 278 -0.52 -19.13 -28.27
N LYS A 279 -0.55 -19.40 -29.58
CA LYS A 279 0.34 -20.36 -30.26
C LYS A 279 1.82 -19.97 -30.18
N LYS A 280 2.13 -18.67 -30.37
CA LYS A 280 3.51 -18.18 -30.20
C LYS A 280 3.93 -18.17 -28.74
N ALA A 281 3.03 -17.79 -27.83
CA ALA A 281 3.29 -17.83 -26.38
C ALA A 281 3.66 -19.25 -25.92
N LEU A 282 2.87 -20.24 -26.36
CA LEU A 282 3.10 -21.66 -26.10
C LEU A 282 4.45 -22.12 -26.66
N ALA A 283 4.78 -21.71 -27.88
CA ALA A 283 6.08 -22.03 -28.49
C ALA A 283 7.24 -21.43 -27.68
N VAL A 284 7.08 -20.27 -27.06
CA VAL A 284 8.09 -19.68 -26.16
C VAL A 284 8.22 -20.49 -24.86
N TYR A 285 7.11 -20.90 -24.25
CA TYR A 285 7.13 -21.78 -23.07
C TYR A 285 7.84 -23.10 -23.33
N ILE A 286 7.58 -23.76 -24.46
CA ILE A 286 8.12 -25.09 -24.76
C ILE A 286 9.56 -25.04 -25.29
N ASN A 287 9.88 -24.07 -26.15
CA ASN A 287 11.18 -24.04 -26.83
C ASN A 287 12.24 -23.21 -26.11
N LYS A 288 11.85 -22.12 -25.43
CA LYS A 288 12.81 -21.24 -24.73
C LYS A 288 12.87 -21.48 -23.23
N LEU A 289 11.72 -21.62 -22.58
CA LEU A 289 11.66 -21.78 -21.12
C LEU A 289 11.84 -23.22 -20.67
N GLU A 290 11.45 -24.18 -21.51
CA GLU A 290 11.40 -25.62 -21.19
C GLU A 290 10.62 -25.91 -19.90
N ASP A 291 9.72 -25.00 -19.53
CA ASP A 291 8.90 -25.04 -18.31
C ASP A 291 7.49 -25.50 -18.67
N ILE A 292 7.26 -26.81 -18.55
CA ILE A 292 5.97 -27.42 -18.89
C ILE A 292 4.90 -27.09 -17.87
N GLN A 293 5.26 -26.89 -16.60
CA GLN A 293 4.27 -26.58 -15.56
C GLN A 293 3.55 -25.28 -15.90
N LYS A 294 4.32 -24.25 -16.27
CA LYS A 294 3.75 -22.98 -16.72
C LYS A 294 3.04 -23.08 -18.07
N ALA A 295 3.55 -23.90 -18.99
CA ALA A 295 2.87 -24.15 -20.26
C ALA A 295 1.48 -24.76 -20.05
N VAL A 296 1.39 -25.78 -19.18
CA VAL A 296 0.15 -26.47 -18.81
C VAL A 296 -0.80 -25.50 -18.10
N GLN A 297 -0.32 -24.74 -17.13
CA GLN A 297 -1.12 -23.73 -16.44
C GLN A 297 -1.67 -22.70 -17.43
N PHE A 298 -0.82 -22.16 -18.31
CA PHE A 298 -1.23 -21.22 -19.35
C PHE A 298 -2.32 -21.79 -20.26
N VAL A 299 -2.20 -23.05 -20.70
CA VAL A 299 -3.21 -23.67 -21.56
C VAL A 299 -4.53 -23.92 -20.81
N THR A 300 -4.46 -24.37 -19.55
CA THR A 300 -5.63 -24.52 -18.68
C THR A 300 -6.37 -23.20 -18.50
N ASP A 301 -5.64 -22.10 -18.25
CA ASP A 301 -6.21 -20.77 -18.01
C ASP A 301 -6.89 -20.19 -19.27
N GLN A 302 -6.46 -20.58 -20.47
CA GLN A 302 -7.05 -20.12 -21.74
C GLN A 302 -8.31 -20.89 -22.15
N HIS A 303 -8.60 -22.04 -21.52
CA HIS A 303 -9.75 -22.90 -21.85
C HIS A 303 -9.91 -23.21 -23.36
N ASP A 304 -8.80 -23.40 -24.07
CA ASP A 304 -8.77 -23.64 -25.53
C ASP A 304 -8.25 -25.06 -25.85
N ASP A 305 -9.14 -25.90 -26.39
CA ASP A 305 -8.84 -27.29 -26.77
C ASP A 305 -7.84 -27.37 -27.94
N ASP A 306 -7.84 -26.41 -28.87
CA ASP A 306 -6.89 -26.38 -29.99
C ASP A 306 -5.46 -26.11 -29.48
N LEU A 307 -5.35 -25.35 -28.39
CA LEU A 307 -4.07 -25.04 -27.74
C LEU A 307 -3.50 -26.27 -27.02
N TRP A 308 -4.37 -27.11 -26.45
CA TRP A 308 -3.98 -28.41 -25.91
C TRP A 308 -3.45 -29.36 -26.98
N GLU A 309 -4.09 -29.39 -28.16
CA GLU A 309 -3.58 -30.20 -29.26
C GLU A 309 -2.19 -29.76 -29.73
N GLU A 310 -1.97 -28.44 -29.81
CA GLU A 310 -0.67 -27.88 -30.18
C GLU A 310 0.39 -28.13 -29.11
N LEU A 311 0.04 -28.07 -27.82
CA LEU A 311 0.94 -28.43 -26.72
C LEU A 311 1.36 -29.90 -26.83
N ILE A 312 0.41 -30.81 -27.03
CA ILE A 312 0.70 -32.23 -27.21
C ILE A 312 1.61 -32.44 -28.41
N LYS A 313 1.30 -31.83 -29.57
CA LYS A 313 2.10 -31.94 -30.80
C LYS A 313 3.54 -31.45 -30.62
N GLN A 314 3.75 -30.35 -29.90
CA GLN A 314 5.09 -29.84 -29.63
C GLN A 314 5.84 -30.68 -28.59
N CYS A 315 5.16 -31.15 -27.54
CA CYS A 315 5.75 -32.05 -26.55
C CYS A 315 6.16 -33.40 -27.15
N LEU A 316 5.41 -33.94 -28.12
CA LEU A 316 5.77 -35.19 -28.81
C LEU A 316 7.11 -35.11 -29.56
N ARG A 317 7.58 -33.90 -29.92
CA ARG A 317 8.91 -33.69 -30.51
C ARG A 317 10.05 -33.79 -29.50
N LYS A 318 9.77 -33.64 -28.21
CA LYS A 318 10.75 -33.68 -27.11
C LYS A 318 10.38 -34.77 -26.08
N PRO A 319 11.00 -35.98 -26.12
CA PRO A 319 10.59 -37.12 -25.27
C PRO A 319 10.71 -36.88 -23.76
N GLU A 320 11.61 -35.99 -23.32
CA GLU A 320 11.75 -35.61 -21.91
C GLU A 320 10.52 -34.85 -21.39
N MET A 321 9.89 -34.08 -22.27
CA MET A 321 8.74 -33.22 -21.98
C MET A 321 7.45 -34.02 -21.84
N VAL A 322 7.29 -35.10 -22.63
CA VAL A 322 6.09 -35.96 -22.59
C VAL A 322 5.83 -36.52 -21.21
N GLY A 323 6.86 -37.00 -20.51
CA GLY A 323 6.64 -37.58 -19.19
C GLY A 323 6.35 -36.54 -18.10
N MET A 324 6.86 -35.31 -18.24
CA MET A 324 6.51 -34.19 -17.36
C MET A 324 5.08 -33.68 -17.65
N LEU A 325 4.67 -33.65 -18.92
CA LEU A 325 3.29 -33.35 -19.30
C LEU A 325 2.31 -34.31 -18.61
N LEU A 326 2.58 -35.61 -18.70
CA LEU A 326 1.76 -36.66 -18.08
C LEU A 326 1.64 -36.50 -16.55
N GLU A 327 2.69 -36.02 -15.86
CA GLU A 327 2.65 -35.77 -14.41
C GLU A 327 1.77 -34.56 -14.02
N HIS A 328 1.68 -33.55 -14.90
CA HIS A 328 0.99 -32.28 -14.60
C HIS A 328 -0.40 -32.15 -15.24
N THR A 329 -0.82 -33.12 -16.05
CA THR A 329 -2.15 -33.14 -16.68
C THR A 329 -3.25 -33.76 -15.81
N VAL A 330 -2.93 -34.23 -14.61
CA VAL A 330 -3.91 -34.84 -13.69
C VAL A 330 -4.99 -33.81 -13.32
N GLY A 331 -6.25 -34.11 -13.67
CA GLY A 331 -7.43 -33.30 -13.34
C GLY A 331 -7.97 -32.41 -14.48
N ASN A 332 -7.14 -32.03 -15.46
CA ASN A 332 -7.54 -31.10 -16.54
C ASN A 332 -7.76 -31.79 -17.91
N LEU A 333 -7.08 -32.91 -18.16
CA LEU A 333 -7.21 -33.67 -19.39
C LEU A 333 -7.22 -35.17 -19.11
N ASP A 334 -7.93 -35.92 -19.94
CA ASP A 334 -7.87 -37.39 -19.91
C ASP A 334 -6.46 -37.87 -20.31
N PRO A 335 -5.73 -38.56 -19.41
CA PRO A 335 -4.43 -39.12 -19.72
C PRO A 335 -4.43 -40.05 -20.95
N LEU A 336 -5.57 -40.67 -21.28
CA LEU A 336 -5.73 -41.54 -22.45
C LEU A 336 -5.57 -40.77 -23.78
N CYS A 337 -5.96 -39.49 -23.83
CA CYS A 337 -5.77 -38.65 -25.01
C CYS A 337 -4.28 -38.42 -25.32
N ILE A 338 -3.43 -38.40 -24.29
CA ILE A 338 -1.99 -38.20 -24.45
C ILE A 338 -1.35 -39.53 -24.82
N VAL A 339 -1.68 -40.61 -24.09
CA VAL A 339 -1.11 -41.95 -24.31
C VAL A 339 -1.42 -42.48 -25.72
N SER A 340 -2.63 -42.25 -26.23
CA SER A 340 -3.03 -42.68 -27.58
C SER A 340 -2.29 -41.95 -28.71
N ARG A 341 -1.73 -40.76 -28.45
CA ARG A 341 -1.02 -39.94 -29.44
C ARG A 341 0.51 -40.13 -29.42
N VAL A 342 1.05 -40.90 -28.46
CA VAL A 342 2.50 -41.18 -28.39
C VAL A 342 2.90 -42.18 -29.48
N PRO A 343 3.86 -41.85 -30.37
CA PRO A 343 4.31 -42.76 -31.40
C PRO A 343 5.06 -43.97 -30.81
N ASN A 344 4.80 -45.14 -31.37
CA ASN A 344 5.41 -46.40 -30.97
C ASN A 344 6.95 -46.34 -31.13
N GLY A 345 7.69 -46.66 -30.08
CA GLY A 345 9.17 -46.67 -30.07
C GLY A 345 9.84 -45.45 -29.43
N LEU A 346 9.06 -44.45 -28.98
CA LEU A 346 9.59 -43.29 -28.24
C LEU A 346 10.09 -43.71 -26.84
N ARG A 347 11.38 -43.52 -26.55
CA ARG A 347 11.94 -43.77 -25.21
C ARG A 347 11.60 -42.60 -24.27
N ILE A 348 10.54 -42.75 -23.48
CA ILE A 348 10.17 -41.78 -22.45
C ILE A 348 10.87 -42.16 -21.12
N PRO A 349 11.71 -41.28 -20.56
CA PRO A 349 12.36 -41.53 -19.27
C PRO A 349 11.32 -41.70 -18.14
N ARG A 350 11.52 -42.72 -17.29
CA ARG A 350 10.71 -43.00 -16.09
C ARG A 350 9.21 -43.15 -16.32
N LEU A 351 8.78 -43.52 -17.52
CA LEU A 351 7.36 -43.66 -17.87
C LEU A 351 6.59 -44.59 -16.91
N ARG A 352 7.18 -45.71 -16.50
CA ARG A 352 6.56 -46.64 -15.54
C ARG A 352 6.19 -45.95 -14.23
N ASP A 353 7.16 -45.30 -13.59
CA ASP A 353 6.96 -44.66 -12.29
C ASP A 353 5.93 -43.51 -12.41
N ARG A 354 5.96 -42.78 -13.54
CA ARG A 354 5.00 -41.70 -13.88
C ARG A 354 3.58 -42.22 -14.07
N LEU A 355 3.41 -43.32 -14.80
CA LEU A 355 2.10 -43.95 -15.02
C LEU A 355 1.52 -44.50 -13.71
N VAL A 356 2.35 -45.12 -12.87
CA VAL A 356 1.91 -45.58 -11.55
C VAL A 356 1.37 -44.41 -10.74
N LYS A 357 2.10 -43.29 -10.69
CA LYS A 357 1.66 -42.06 -10.01
C LYS A 357 0.33 -41.53 -10.56
N ILE A 358 0.18 -41.44 -11.89
CA ILE A 358 -1.06 -40.95 -12.52
C ILE A 358 -2.25 -41.85 -12.19
N ILE A 359 -2.07 -43.17 -12.25
CA ILE A 359 -3.14 -44.12 -11.93
C ILE A 359 -3.51 -44.03 -10.45
N THR A 360 -2.52 -43.89 -9.55
CA THR A 360 -2.80 -43.71 -8.12
C THR A 360 -3.51 -42.39 -7.84
N ASP A 361 -3.08 -41.29 -8.47
CA ASP A 361 -3.67 -39.96 -8.30
C ASP A 361 -5.10 -39.92 -8.86
N TYR A 362 -5.34 -40.55 -10.02
CA TYR A 362 -6.70 -40.66 -10.58
C TYR A 362 -7.61 -41.53 -9.72
N ARG A 363 -7.07 -42.60 -9.11
CA ARG A 363 -7.82 -43.44 -8.18
C ARG A 363 -8.18 -42.69 -6.89
N THR A 364 -7.26 -41.91 -6.33
CA THR A 364 -7.54 -41.09 -5.15
C THR A 364 -8.52 -39.97 -5.48
N GLU A 365 -8.39 -39.29 -6.62
CA GLU A 365 -9.35 -38.29 -7.10
C GLU A 365 -10.75 -38.87 -7.27
N THR A 366 -10.86 -40.05 -7.89
CA THR A 366 -12.15 -40.74 -8.05
C THR A 366 -12.75 -41.14 -6.71
N SER A 367 -11.93 -41.66 -5.79
CA SER A 367 -12.35 -42.02 -4.43
C SER A 367 -12.80 -40.80 -3.62
N LEU A 368 -12.10 -39.68 -3.75
CA LEU A 368 -12.46 -38.42 -3.10
C LEU A 368 -13.76 -37.86 -3.67
N ARG A 369 -13.92 -37.84 -5.00
CA ARG A 369 -15.17 -37.44 -5.65
C ARG A 369 -16.34 -38.30 -5.21
N HIS A 370 -16.14 -39.61 -5.07
CA HIS A 370 -17.18 -40.51 -4.57
C HIS A 370 -17.54 -40.19 -3.11
N GLY A 371 -16.55 -40.09 -2.21
CA GLY A 371 -16.78 -39.75 -0.81
C GLY A 371 -17.43 -38.37 -0.62
N CYS A 372 -16.98 -37.35 -1.35
CA CYS A 372 -17.63 -36.03 -1.35
C CYS A 372 -19.07 -36.08 -1.86
N ASN A 373 -19.35 -36.89 -2.89
CA ASN A 373 -20.72 -37.06 -3.40
C ASN A 373 -21.62 -37.75 -2.37
N ASP A 374 -21.11 -38.75 -1.66
CA ASP A 374 -21.87 -39.44 -0.61
C ASP A 374 -22.14 -38.53 0.60
N ILE A 375 -21.16 -37.73 1.03
CA ILE A 375 -21.34 -36.71 2.06
C ILE A 375 -22.35 -35.66 1.59
N LEU A 376 -22.23 -35.13 0.37
CA LEU A 376 -23.18 -34.15 -0.16
C LEU A 376 -24.60 -34.71 -0.21
N LYS A 377 -24.78 -35.97 -0.63
CA LYS A 377 -26.09 -36.64 -0.60
C LYS A 377 -26.64 -36.75 0.82
N ALA A 378 -25.81 -37.19 1.76
CA ALA A 378 -26.20 -37.31 3.17
C ALA A 378 -26.57 -35.94 3.76
N ASP A 379 -25.77 -34.91 3.50
CA ASP A 379 -26.02 -33.54 3.95
C ASP A 379 -27.28 -32.95 3.34
N CYS A 380 -27.53 -33.16 2.04
CA CYS A 380 -28.79 -32.75 1.40
C CYS A 380 -29.99 -33.36 2.11
N VAL A 381 -29.94 -34.66 2.45
CA VAL A 381 -31.01 -35.34 3.18
C VAL A 381 -31.14 -34.81 4.60
N ASN A 382 -30.03 -34.65 5.32
CA ASN A 382 -30.01 -34.14 6.70
C ASN A 382 -30.53 -32.69 6.79
N LEU A 383 -30.10 -31.82 5.89
CA LEU A 383 -30.58 -30.44 5.77
C LEU A 383 -32.06 -30.40 5.42
N LEU A 384 -32.53 -31.27 4.51
CA LEU A 384 -33.95 -31.39 4.19
C LEU A 384 -34.78 -31.82 5.41
N ILE A 385 -34.30 -32.81 6.17
CA ILE A 385 -34.94 -33.27 7.41
C ILE A 385 -34.95 -32.16 8.46
N LYS A 386 -33.84 -31.42 8.63
CA LYS A 386 -33.74 -30.30 9.56
C LYS A 386 -34.68 -29.17 9.16
N TYR A 387 -34.69 -28.79 7.88
CA TYR A 387 -35.63 -27.83 7.33
C TYR A 387 -37.08 -28.26 7.56
N PHE A 388 -37.42 -29.53 7.31
CA PHE A 388 -38.75 -30.06 7.59
C PHE A 388 -39.11 -30.01 9.08
N LYS A 389 -38.15 -30.34 9.98
CA LYS A 389 -38.34 -30.23 11.43
C LYS A 389 -38.55 -28.78 11.86
N GLU A 390 -37.80 -27.82 11.31
CA GLU A 390 -37.91 -26.39 11.60
C GLU A 390 -39.18 -25.78 11.01
N ALA A 391 -39.56 -26.13 9.79
CA ALA A 391 -40.82 -25.72 9.16
C ALA A 391 -42.05 -26.24 9.93
N ARG A 392 -41.92 -27.38 10.63
CA ARG A 392 -42.95 -27.90 11.54
C ARG A 392 -42.98 -27.21 12.90
N ARG A 393 -41.95 -26.44 13.27
CA ARG A 393 -41.97 -25.70 14.54
C ARG A 393 -42.95 -24.54 14.44
N ALA A 394 -43.72 -24.40 15.51
CA ALA A 394 -44.57 -23.26 15.71
C ALA A 394 -43.74 -22.13 16.31
N ILE A 395 -43.96 -20.90 15.83
CA ILE A 395 -43.39 -19.69 16.40
C ILE A 395 -44.44 -19.11 17.36
N TYR A 396 -44.08 -19.02 18.63
CA TYR A 396 -44.88 -18.36 19.64
C TYR A 396 -44.59 -16.85 19.59
N LEU A 397 -45.63 -16.05 19.40
CA LEU A 397 -45.58 -14.60 19.44
C LEU A 397 -46.27 -14.14 20.73
N SER A 398 -45.47 -13.72 21.72
CA SER A 398 -45.95 -12.95 22.88
C SER A 398 -45.77 -11.45 22.66
N SER A 399 -46.68 -10.65 23.22
CA SER A 399 -46.49 -9.21 23.33
C SER A 399 -45.21 -8.90 24.13
N ILE A 400 -44.38 -7.98 23.61
CA ILE A 400 -43.04 -7.63 24.13
C ILE A 400 -43.10 -6.96 25.53
N GLU A 401 -44.30 -6.70 26.06
CA GLU A 401 -44.49 -6.02 27.34
C GLU A 401 -44.29 -6.92 28.57
N GLU A 402 -44.14 -8.25 28.42
CA GLU A 402 -43.92 -9.17 29.57
C GLU A 402 -42.49 -9.72 29.73
N GLU A 403 -41.57 -9.48 28.78
CA GLU A 403 -40.17 -9.97 28.89
C GLU A 403 -39.25 -9.08 29.76
N THR A 404 -39.72 -7.91 30.20
CA THR A 404 -38.97 -7.02 31.11
C THR A 404 -39.17 -7.33 32.60
N HIS A 405 -40.12 -8.21 32.96
CA HIS A 405 -40.43 -8.52 34.37
C HIS A 405 -39.96 -9.90 34.87
N ARG A 406 -39.36 -10.75 34.02
CA ARG A 406 -38.81 -12.07 34.44
C ARG A 406 -37.28 -12.12 34.60
N LYS A 407 -36.61 -10.95 34.66
CA LYS A 407 -35.15 -10.82 34.89
C LYS A 407 -34.76 -10.32 36.29
N ARG A 408 -35.70 -10.22 37.23
CA ARG A 408 -35.41 -9.92 38.64
C ARG A 408 -35.96 -11.06 39.49
N GLU A 409 -35.04 -11.76 40.16
CA GLU A 409 -35.22 -12.93 41.04
C GLU A 409 -34.87 -14.29 40.38
N ASP A 410 -33.62 -14.42 39.94
CA ASP A 410 -32.69 -15.41 40.49
C ASP A 410 -31.29 -15.16 39.94
N SER A 411 -30.44 -14.60 40.79
CA SER A 411 -29.00 -14.50 40.56
C SER A 411 -28.33 -15.70 41.22
N THR A 412 -27.72 -16.61 40.45
CA THR A 412 -26.34 -17.12 40.66
C THR A 412 -25.93 -18.05 39.49
N SER A 413 -24.72 -17.81 38.97
CA SER A 413 -23.85 -18.67 38.14
C SER A 413 -24.00 -18.72 36.60
N ASN A 414 -22.97 -18.15 35.97
CA ASN A 414 -22.28 -18.52 34.72
C ASN A 414 -22.95 -18.28 33.34
N ASN A 415 -22.67 -17.08 32.84
CA ASN A 415 -22.16 -16.73 31.50
C ASN A 415 -22.03 -17.88 30.47
N GLU A 416 -22.99 -18.00 29.56
CA GLU A 416 -22.72 -18.42 28.17
C GLU A 416 -23.74 -17.78 27.21
N MET A 417 -23.20 -16.91 26.35
CA MET A 417 -23.95 -16.03 25.46
C MET A 417 -24.35 -16.80 24.19
N LEU A 418 -25.50 -17.48 24.23
CA LEU A 418 -26.16 -18.01 23.04
C LEU A 418 -26.72 -16.84 22.20
N ARG A 419 -25.93 -16.43 21.20
CA ARG A 419 -26.35 -15.56 20.09
C ARG A 419 -27.62 -16.11 19.46
N MET A 420 -28.72 -15.35 19.55
CA MET A 420 -29.88 -15.56 18.68
C MET A 420 -29.47 -15.24 17.22
N PRO A 421 -29.80 -16.08 16.23
CA PRO A 421 -29.60 -15.73 14.84
C PRO A 421 -30.62 -14.66 14.44
N THR A 422 -30.14 -13.51 14.00
CA THR A 422 -30.93 -12.47 13.35
C THR A 422 -31.49 -13.05 12.04
N ALA A 423 -32.76 -13.47 12.08
CA ALA A 423 -33.48 -13.84 10.87
C ALA A 423 -33.65 -12.58 10.00
N ARG A 424 -32.87 -12.53 8.90
CA ARG A 424 -33.07 -11.58 7.81
C ARG A 424 -34.52 -11.71 7.32
N ALA A 425 -35.24 -10.60 7.30
CA ALA A 425 -36.57 -10.52 6.74
C ALA A 425 -36.52 -10.93 5.26
N ILE A 426 -37.02 -12.12 4.94
CA ILE A 426 -37.34 -12.52 3.57
C ILE A 426 -38.76 -11.98 3.33
N GLU A 427 -38.87 -10.91 2.54
CA GLU A 427 -40.15 -10.45 2.02
C GLU A 427 -40.70 -11.49 1.04
N VAL A 428 -41.46 -12.46 1.55
CA VAL A 428 -42.29 -13.33 0.72
C VAL A 428 -43.58 -12.56 0.42
N LYS A 429 -43.64 -11.93 -0.76
CA LYS A 429 -44.91 -11.46 -1.34
C LYS A 429 -45.75 -12.67 -1.73
N SER A 430 -46.67 -13.10 -0.87
CA SER A 430 -47.74 -14.03 -1.24
C SER A 430 -49.13 -13.42 -0.97
N LYS A 431 -49.83 -13.12 -2.06
CA LYS A 431 -51.27 -12.88 -2.08
C LYS A 431 -51.99 -14.18 -1.73
N THR A 432 -52.47 -14.33 -0.51
CA THR A 432 -53.64 -15.17 -0.21
C THR A 432 -54.41 -14.61 0.98
N ARG A 433 -55.69 -14.30 0.73
CA ARG A 433 -56.68 -13.84 1.70
C ARG A 433 -56.91 -14.91 2.78
N GLY A 434 -56.23 -14.79 3.91
CA GLY A 434 -56.56 -15.47 5.16
C GLY A 434 -56.33 -14.47 6.29
N GLY A 435 -57.38 -13.75 6.68
CA GLY A 435 -57.29 -12.66 7.65
C GLY A 435 -56.73 -13.13 8.99
N ALA A 436 -56.11 -12.22 9.74
CA ALA A 436 -55.51 -12.40 11.06
C ALA A 436 -56.51 -12.96 12.11
N ARG A 437 -56.89 -14.21 11.96
CA ARG A 437 -57.88 -14.94 12.74
C ARG A 437 -57.34 -16.31 13.12
N CYS A 438 -57.75 -16.80 14.27
CA CYS A 438 -57.42 -18.14 14.74
C CYS A 438 -58.07 -19.20 13.84
N CYS A 439 -57.31 -20.19 13.39
CA CYS A 439 -57.81 -21.26 12.53
C CYS A 439 -58.74 -22.29 13.23
N LEU A 440 -58.89 -22.22 14.56
CA LEU A 440 -59.82 -23.09 15.32
C LEU A 440 -61.13 -22.38 15.70
N CYS A 441 -61.06 -21.14 16.22
CA CYS A 441 -62.26 -20.40 16.64
C CYS A 441 -62.73 -19.34 15.64
N PHE A 442 -61.97 -19.06 14.58
CA PHE A 442 -62.25 -18.06 13.55
C PHE A 442 -62.35 -16.60 14.03
N ASP A 443 -62.02 -16.33 15.30
CA ASP A 443 -61.97 -14.99 15.87
C ASP A 443 -60.68 -14.24 15.49
N PRO A 444 -60.73 -12.89 15.35
CA PRO A 444 -59.56 -12.07 15.04
C PRO A 444 -58.57 -11.99 16.21
N PHE A 445 -57.27 -11.90 15.90
CA PHE A 445 -56.24 -11.66 16.91
C PHE A 445 -56.30 -10.22 17.42
N SER A 446 -56.60 -10.02 18.70
CA SER A 446 -56.65 -8.70 19.34
C SER A 446 -55.25 -8.20 19.71
N LEU A 447 -54.92 -6.96 19.35
CA LEU A 447 -53.60 -6.33 19.53
C LEU A 447 -53.16 -6.16 20.99
N GLN A 448 -54.05 -6.32 21.97
CA GLN A 448 -53.80 -6.02 23.38
C GLN A 448 -53.37 -7.22 24.24
N ASN A 449 -53.50 -8.47 23.76
CA ASN A 449 -53.08 -9.69 24.48
C ASN A 449 -52.67 -10.78 23.47
N LEU A 450 -51.52 -10.60 22.83
CA LEU A 450 -51.02 -11.51 21.81
C LEU A 450 -50.33 -12.72 22.47
N SER A 451 -51.06 -13.84 22.60
CA SER A 451 -50.47 -15.17 22.77
C SER A 451 -50.90 -16.02 21.56
N VAL A 452 -50.16 -15.87 20.47
CA VAL A 452 -50.49 -16.49 19.17
C VAL A 452 -49.38 -17.45 18.77
N ILE A 453 -49.77 -18.63 18.30
CA ILE A 453 -48.85 -19.60 17.72
C ILE A 453 -49.06 -19.62 16.21
N VAL A 454 -47.99 -19.32 15.45
CA VAL A 454 -48.01 -19.29 13.99
C VAL A 454 -47.07 -20.37 13.45
N PHE A 455 -47.53 -21.10 12.44
CA PHE A 455 -46.73 -22.11 11.74
C PHE A 455 -46.30 -21.61 10.36
N PHE A 456 -45.22 -22.19 9.80
CA PHE A 456 -44.73 -21.83 8.46
C PHE A 456 -45.74 -22.07 7.33
N CYS A 457 -46.75 -22.92 7.52
CA CYS A 457 -47.89 -23.07 6.61
C CYS A 457 -48.88 -21.89 6.65
N CYS A 458 -48.53 -20.79 7.33
CA CYS A 458 -49.34 -19.58 7.51
C CYS A 458 -50.62 -19.78 8.34
N HIS A 459 -50.79 -20.93 9.00
CA HIS A 459 -51.86 -21.13 9.97
C HIS A 459 -51.48 -20.54 11.33
N ALA A 460 -52.41 -19.81 11.94
CA ALA A 460 -52.23 -19.14 13.22
C ALA A 460 -53.33 -19.57 14.20
N TYR A 461 -52.98 -19.75 15.46
CA TYR A 461 -53.87 -20.23 16.52
C TYR A 461 -53.70 -19.38 17.78
N HIS A 462 -54.78 -19.16 18.54
CA HIS A 462 -54.63 -18.74 19.93
C HIS A 462 -53.97 -19.86 20.72
N VAL A 463 -53.09 -19.52 21.65
CA VAL A 463 -52.40 -20.49 22.51
C VAL A 463 -53.40 -21.32 23.31
N SER A 464 -54.45 -20.68 23.84
CA SER A 464 -55.56 -21.35 24.53
C SER A 464 -56.34 -22.31 23.63
N CYS A 465 -56.59 -21.95 22.37
CA CYS A 465 -57.31 -22.82 21.42
C CYS A 465 -56.47 -24.04 21.00
N LEU A 466 -55.15 -23.89 20.85
CA LEU A 466 -54.27 -25.00 20.44
C LEU A 466 -54.02 -25.97 21.61
N LEU A 467 -53.83 -25.45 22.82
CA LEU A 467 -53.65 -26.27 24.02
C LEU A 467 -54.96 -26.94 24.46
N GLY A 468 -56.08 -26.20 24.51
CA GLY A 468 -57.39 -26.77 24.86
C GLY A 468 -58.00 -27.67 23.78
N GLY A 469 -57.56 -27.54 22.53
CA GLY A 469 -57.94 -28.44 21.42
C GLY A 469 -57.25 -29.82 21.48
N SER A 470 -56.13 -29.94 22.19
CA SER A 470 -55.40 -31.21 22.31
C SER A 470 -56.09 -32.20 23.25
N ASP A 471 -56.91 -31.73 24.18
CA ASP A 471 -57.72 -32.57 25.08
C ASP A 471 -59.09 -32.95 24.49
N SER A 472 -59.46 -32.39 23.32
CA SER A 472 -60.77 -32.61 22.67
C SER A 472 -60.70 -33.36 21.34
N ILE A 473 -59.50 -33.71 20.86
CA ILE A 473 -59.30 -34.63 19.74
C ILE A 473 -58.65 -35.90 20.32
N GLY A 474 -59.49 -36.84 20.74
CA GLY A 474 -59.06 -38.17 21.19
C GLY A 474 -58.30 -38.89 20.07
N ILE A 475 -56.97 -38.91 20.19
CA ILE A 475 -56.14 -39.87 19.46
C ILE A 475 -55.95 -41.05 20.41
N GLU A 476 -56.73 -42.10 20.16
CA GLU A 476 -56.64 -43.37 20.87
C GLU A 476 -55.20 -43.89 20.87
N SER A 477 -54.69 -44.09 22.07
CA SER A 477 -53.45 -44.79 22.33
C SER A 477 -53.73 -46.31 22.26
N SER A 478 -53.44 -46.94 21.13
CA SER A 478 -53.31 -48.40 21.05
C SER A 478 -52.47 -48.83 19.86
N ASP A 479 -51.39 -49.56 20.16
CA ASP A 479 -50.65 -50.57 19.37
C ASP A 479 -49.12 -50.33 19.40
N ILE A 480 -48.41 -50.89 20.37
CA ILE A 480 -47.81 -52.25 20.42
C ILE A 480 -46.49 -52.36 19.62
N MET A 481 -45.41 -52.34 20.40
CA MET A 481 -44.25 -53.24 20.46
C MET A 481 -43.37 -53.60 19.24
N HIS A 482 -42.06 -53.56 19.54
CA HIS A 482 -40.91 -54.30 18.95
C HIS A 482 -40.45 -53.85 17.54
N SER A 483 -39.19 -53.54 17.26
CA SER A 483 -37.88 -54.02 17.75
C SER A 483 -36.79 -52.96 17.43
N GLY A 484 -35.80 -52.71 18.32
CA GLY A 484 -34.35 -53.00 18.14
C GLY A 484 -33.72 -52.40 16.87
N ASP A 485 -32.62 -51.64 16.86
CA ASP A 485 -31.41 -51.58 17.69
C ASP A 485 -30.57 -50.36 17.21
N ASP A 486 -29.55 -50.02 17.98
CA ASP A 486 -28.86 -48.75 18.19
C ASP A 486 -28.04 -48.11 17.04
N GLY A 487 -27.81 -46.80 17.20
CA GLY A 487 -26.83 -46.01 16.45
C GLY A 487 -26.73 -44.54 16.89
N SER A 488 -26.49 -44.32 18.19
CA SER A 488 -25.91 -43.15 18.86
C SER A 488 -25.93 -41.77 18.17
N ASP A 489 -26.65 -40.82 18.77
CA ASP A 489 -26.09 -39.50 19.09
C ASP A 489 -26.82 -38.95 20.32
N GLU A 490 -26.05 -38.78 21.40
CA GLU A 490 -26.47 -38.13 22.63
C GLU A 490 -26.71 -36.64 22.36
N ASP A 491 -27.96 -36.22 22.48
CA ASP A 491 -28.29 -34.84 22.87
C ASP A 491 -29.53 -34.89 23.76
N GLY A 492 -29.27 -34.95 25.06
CA GLY A 492 -30.26 -34.80 26.10
C GLY A 492 -30.86 -33.40 26.06
N ASN A 493 -32.03 -33.26 25.44
CA ASN A 493 -32.90 -32.12 25.68
C ASN A 493 -34.37 -32.56 25.77
N SER A 494 -34.87 -32.50 27.01
CA SER A 494 -36.27 -32.44 27.45
C SER A 494 -37.36 -32.78 26.41
N GLY A 495 -38.09 -33.86 26.66
CA GLY A 495 -39.33 -34.21 25.98
C GLY A 495 -40.45 -33.20 26.22
N GLY A 496 -40.42 -32.07 25.50
CA GLY A 496 -41.57 -31.19 25.31
C GLY A 496 -42.40 -31.68 24.12
N SER A 497 -43.71 -31.87 24.32
CA SER A 497 -44.65 -32.22 23.24
C SER A 497 -44.51 -31.23 22.08
N ARG A 498 -43.95 -31.67 20.94
CA ARG A 498 -43.77 -30.82 19.77
C ARG A 498 -45.13 -30.50 19.17
N MET A 499 -45.63 -29.28 19.40
CA MET A 499 -46.88 -28.78 18.82
C MET A 499 -46.81 -28.79 17.29
N ARG A 500 -47.86 -29.30 16.64
CA ARG A 500 -47.99 -29.40 15.18
C ARG A 500 -49.22 -28.61 14.72
N CYS A 501 -49.19 -28.08 13.50
CA CYS A 501 -50.37 -27.42 12.93
C CYS A 501 -51.47 -28.45 12.70
N VAL A 502 -52.58 -28.35 13.42
CA VAL A 502 -53.70 -29.32 13.35
C VAL A 502 -54.18 -29.50 11.91
N LEU A 503 -54.37 -28.42 11.16
CA LEU A 503 -54.89 -28.45 9.78
C LEU A 503 -53.94 -29.12 8.78
N CYS A 504 -52.62 -28.96 8.94
CA CYS A 504 -51.65 -29.62 8.06
C CYS A 504 -51.33 -31.06 8.49
N THR A 505 -51.70 -31.45 9.71
CA THR A 505 -51.47 -32.81 10.21
C THR A 505 -52.65 -33.74 9.89
N THR A 506 -53.88 -33.22 9.81
CA THR A 506 -55.08 -33.97 9.42
C THR A 506 -55.28 -34.08 7.90
N ALA A 507 -54.69 -33.18 7.12
CA ALA A 507 -54.78 -33.22 5.65
C ALA A 507 -53.80 -34.22 4.97
N GLY A 508 -52.96 -34.91 5.74
CA GLY A 508 -51.98 -35.88 5.25
C GLY A 508 -52.25 -37.34 5.66
N GLY A 509 -53.49 -37.65 6.05
CA GLY A 509 -53.97 -39.01 6.34
C GLY A 509 -54.66 -39.64 5.15
#